data_AF-A0A6N1YE21-F1
#
_entry.id   AF-A0A6N1YE21-F1
#
_cell.length_a   1.000
_cell.length_b   1.000
_cell.length_c   1.000
_cell.angle_alpha   90.00
_cell.angle_beta   90.00
_cell.angle_gamma   90.00
#
_symmetry.space_group_name_H-M   'P 1'
#
loop_
_entity.id
_entity.type
_entity.pdbx_description
1 polymer ?
#
loop_
_entity_poly.entity_id
_entity_poly.type
_entity_poly.pdbx_seq_one_letter_code
_entity_poly.pdbx_strand_id
1 'polypeptide(L)' 'MRKIGQLEVVKVLINEQPQTRQVRTGEHYGQNVEIQSGLNEGEMVIIQ' A
#
# COMPACT_ATOMS: atom_id res chain seq x y z
N MET A 1 11.85 -16.99 8.27
CA MET A 1 10.42 -16.69 8.52
C MET A 1 9.91 -15.84 7.37
N ARG A 2 8.89 -16.29 6.62
CA ARG A 2 8.21 -15.41 5.64
C ARG A 2 7.24 -14.53 6.43
N LYS A 3 7.40 -13.20 6.38
CA LYS A 3 6.43 -12.26 6.95
C LYS A 3 5.29 -12.14 5.94
N ILE A 4 4.10 -12.60 6.31
CA ILE A 4 2.89 -12.55 5.48
C ILE A 4 1.85 -11.76 6.28
N GLY A 5 1.26 -10.73 5.68
CA GLY A 5 0.20 -9.94 6.31
C GLY A 5 0.72 -8.84 7.26
N GLN A 6 1.67 -8.02 6.80
CA GLN A 6 2.14 -6.85 7.55
C GLN A 6 1.19 -5.65 7.36
N LEU A 7 1.03 -4.82 8.39
CA LEU A 7 0.31 -3.56 8.27
C LEU A 7 1.31 -2.46 7.96
N GLU A 8 1.07 -1.72 6.88
CA GLU A 8 1.91 -0.61 6.43
C GLU A 8 1.09 0.66 6.25
N VAL A 9 1.77 1.79 6.25
CA VAL A 9 1.16 3.11 6.07
C VAL A 9 1.67 3.72 4.78
N VAL A 10 0.74 4.03 3.88
CA VAL A 10 1.02 4.68 2.59
C VAL A 10 0.30 6.02 2.51
N LYS A 11 0.69 6.86 1.55
CA LYS A 11 -0.06 8.06 1.19
C LYS A 11 -0.76 7.83 -0.15
N VAL A 12 -2.06 8.10 -0.20
CA VAL A 12 -2.89 8.00 -1.40
C VAL A 12 -3.32 9.41 -1.81
N LEU A 13 -3.27 9.72 -3.10
CA LEU A 13 -3.75 10.99 -3.63
C LEU A 13 -5.27 10.91 -3.85
N ILE A 14 -6.04 11.72 -3.12
CA ILE A 14 -7.50 11.82 -3.28
C ILE A 14 -7.86 13.29 -3.46
N ASN A 15 -8.56 13.62 -4.55
CA ASN A 15 -8.92 14.99 -4.90
C ASN A 15 -7.70 15.94 -4.80
N GLU A 16 -6.57 15.50 -5.36
CA GLU A 16 -5.28 16.20 -5.34
C GLU A 16 -4.65 16.41 -3.95
N GLN A 17 -5.23 15.83 -2.90
CA GLN A 17 -4.72 15.93 -1.54
C GLN A 17 -4.17 14.57 -1.05
N PRO A 18 -2.94 14.52 -0.53
CA PRO A 18 -2.41 13.32 0.10
C PRO A 18 -3.19 12.95 1.35
N GLN A 19 -3.62 11.70 1.44
CA GLN A 19 -4.23 11.14 2.63
C GLN A 19 -3.47 9.89 3.09
N THR A 20 -3.27 9.77 4.39
CA THR A 20 -2.64 8.60 5.00
C THR A 20 -3.60 7.42 5.00
N ARG A 21 -3.12 6.24 4.60
CA ARG A 21 -3.90 5.00 4.62
C ARG A 21 -3.10 3.84 5.17
N GLN A 22 -3.77 3.02 5.99
CA GLN A 22 -3.24 1.73 6.41
C GLN A 22 -3.60 0.68 5.36
N VAL A 23 -2.61 -0.10 4.94
CA VAL A 23 -2.76 -1.18 3.96
C VAL A 23 -2.21 -2.47 4.53
N ARG A 24 -2.83 -3.59 4.18
CA ARG A 24 -2.30 -4.91 4.51
C ARG A 24 -1.42 -5.38 3.34
N THR A 25 -0.15 -5.63 3.63
CA THR A 25 0.82 -6.12 2.66
C THR A 25 1.04 -7.63 2.80
N GLY A 26 1.25 -8.28 1.67
CA GLY A 26 1.50 -9.71 1.54
C GLY A 26 2.97 -10.01 1.31
N GLU A 27 3.25 -10.81 0.29
CA GLU A 27 4.62 -11.18 -0.07
C GLU A 27 5.36 -10.05 -0.82
N HIS A 28 6.68 -9.99 -0.64
CA HIS A 28 7.55 -9.08 -1.39
C HIS A 28 8.13 -9.79 -2.61
N TYR A 29 8.01 -9.15 -3.77
CA TYR A 29 8.53 -9.61 -5.06
C TYR A 29 9.57 -8.61 -5.57
N GLY A 30 10.77 -8.67 -5.02
CA GLY A 30 11.86 -7.75 -5.35
C GLY A 30 11.52 -6.31 -4.91
N GLN A 31 11.30 -5.42 -5.88
CA GLN A 31 10.90 -4.02 -5.63
C GLN A 31 9.39 -3.84 -5.49
N ASN A 32 8.62 -4.90 -5.74
CA ASN A 32 7.16 -4.88 -5.64
C ASN A 32 6.72 -5.51 -4.32
N VAL A 33 5.60 -5.04 -3.79
CA VAL A 33 4.93 -5.64 -2.63
C VAL A 33 3.47 -5.92 -2.98
N GLU A 34 2.98 -7.08 -2.59
CA GLU A 34 1.56 -7.44 -2.74
C GLU A 34 0.71 -6.59 -1.77
N ILE A 35 -0.38 -6.01 -2.29
CA ILE A 35 -1.40 -5.37 -1.47
C ILE A 35 -2.60 -6.31 -1.35
N GLN A 36 -2.91 -6.72 -0.12
CA GLN A 36 -4.02 -7.63 0.17
C GLN A 36 -5.32 -6.88 0.46
N SER A 37 -5.23 -5.69 1.08
CA SER A 37 -6.38 -4.81 1.32
C SER A 37 -5.95 -3.39 1.68
N GLY A 38 -6.90 -2.45 1.59
CA GLY A 38 -6.71 -1.05 2.00
C GLY A 38 -6.45 -0.06 0.85
N LEU A 39 -6.42 -0.54 -0.40
CA LEU A 39 -6.41 0.28 -1.62
C LEU A 39 -7.51 -0.19 -2.57
N ASN A 40 -8.01 0.72 -3.39
CA ASN A 40 -8.91 0.45 -4.49
C ASN A 40 -8.17 0.55 -5.83
N GLU A 41 -8.67 -0.17 -6.84
CA GLU A 41 -8.15 -0.08 -8.20
C GLU A 41 -8.20 1.37 -8.73
N GLY A 42 -7.13 1.81 -9.38
CA GLY A 42 -7.00 3.17 -9.93
C GLY A 42 -6.55 4.23 -8.93
N GLU A 43 -6.43 3.92 -7.63
CA GLU A 43 -5.87 4.87 -6.66
C GLU A 43 -4.37 5.10 -6.91
N MET A 44 -3.95 6.36 -6.81
CA MET A 44 -2.54 6.74 -6.93
C MET A 44 -1.86 6.76 -5.56
N VAL A 45 -0.84 5.92 -5.39
CA VAL A 45 0.01 5.90 -4.20
C VAL A 45 1.23 6.79 -4.42
N ILE A 46 1.57 7.60 -3.42
CA ILE A 46 2.78 8.42 -3.42
C ILE A 46 3.93 7.60 -2.83
N ILE A 47 4.94 7.31 -3.63
CA ILE A 47 6.15 6.58 -3.24
C ILE A 47 7.23 7.62 -2.86
N GLN A 48 7.86 7.47 -1.69
CA GLN A 48 8.93 8.36 -1.19
C GLN A 48 10.27 7.62 -1.11
#